data_AF-A0A960D3U5-F1
#
_entry.id   AF-A0A960D3U5-F1
#
_cell.length_a   1.000
_cell.length_b   1.000
_cell.length_c   1.000
_cell.angle_alpha   90.00
_cell.angle_beta   90.00
_cell.angle_gamma   90.00
#
_symmetry.space_group_name_H-M   'P 1'
#
loop_
_entity.id
_entity.type
_entity.pdbx_description
1 polymer ?
#
loop_
_entity_poly.entity_id
_entity_poly.type
_entity_poly.pdbx_seq_one_letter_code
_entity_poly.pdbx_strand_id
1 'polypeptide(L)' 'MSIFLNKDSKVIVQGITGGEGTKHTALMLKAGTQVVGG' A
#
# COMPACT_ATOMS: atom_id res chain seq x y z
N MET A 1 4.91 13.81 13.93
CA MET A 1 3.49 14.15 13.72
C MET A 1 3.22 13.98 12.23
N SER A 2 2.33 13.07 11.85
CA SER A 2 1.95 12.81 10.46
C SER A 2 0.63 13.52 10.14
N ILE A 3 0.43 13.99 8.90
CA ILE A 3 -0.81 14.67 8.50
C ILE A 3 -1.84 13.69 7.94
N PHE A 4 -1.47 12.89 6.92
CA PHE A 4 -2.43 12.05 6.19
C PHE A 4 -2.29 10.55 6.46
N LEU A 5 -1.08 10.01 6.47
CA LEU A 5 -0.81 8.58 6.64
C LEU A 5 0.14 8.33 7.79
N ASN A 6 -0.12 7.25 8.52
CA ASN A 6 0.71 6.75 9.61
C ASN A 6 0.78 5.22 9.58
N LYS A 7 1.53 4.64 10.50
CA LYS A 7 1.71 3.18 10.61
C LYS A 7 0.42 2.38 10.85
N ASP A 8 -0.62 3.03 11.37
CA ASP A 8 -1.91 2.39 11.70
C ASP A 8 -2.92 2.54 10.55
N SER A 9 -2.53 3.24 9.47
CA SER A 9 -3.37 3.47 8.29
C SER A 9 -3.50 2.20 7.45
N LYS A 10 -4.74 1.78 7.20
CA LYS A 10 -5.06 0.65 6.32
C LYS A 10 -5.25 1.14 4.89
N VAL A 11 -4.53 0.54 3.95
CA VAL A 11 -4.52 0.94 2.54
C VAL A 11 -5.08 -0.19 1.68
N ILE A 12 -5.88 0.16 0.67
CA ILE A 12 -6.27 -0.76 -0.41
C ILE A 12 -5.63 -0.29 -1.71
N VAL A 13 -5.30 -1.22 -2.61
CA VAL A 13 -4.73 -0.91 -3.92
C VAL A 13 -5.66 -1.41 -5.02
N GLN A 14 -6.44 -0.51 -5.62
CA GLN A 14 -7.29 -0.89 -6.75
C GLN A 14 -6.45 -1.27 -7.98
N GLY A 15 -6.79 -2.39 -8.61
CA GLY A 15 -6.02 -2.91 -9.75
C GLY A 15 -4.70 -3.56 -9.32
N ILE A 16 -4.65 -4.15 -8.12
CA ILE A 16 -3.45 -4.79 -7.56
C ILE A 16 -2.84 -5.86 -8.47
N THR A 17 -3.66 -6.55 -9.27
CA THR A 17 -3.23 -7.61 -10.19
C THR A 17 -2.65 -7.09 -11.51
N GLY A 18 -2.76 -5.78 -11.79
CA GLY A 18 -2.09 -5.15 -12.92
C GLY A 18 -0.57 -5.08 -12.71
N GLY A 19 0.22 -5.09 -13.79
CA GLY A 19 1.68 -5.12 -13.70
C GLY A 19 2.29 -4.02 -12.80
N GLU A 20 1.84 -2.77 -12.98
CA GLU A 20 2.27 -1.66 -12.12
C GLU A 20 1.68 -1.72 -10.70
N GLY A 21 0.44 -2.19 -10.57
CA GLY A 21 -0.23 -2.37 -9.27
C GLY A 21 0.51 -3.38 -8.39
N THR A 22 0.89 -4.53 -8.95
CA THR A 22 1.65 -5.57 -8.24
C THR A 22 3.03 -5.06 -7.85
N LYS A 23 3.74 -4.41 -8.78
CA LYS A 23 5.09 -3.89 -8.55
C LYS A 23 5.12 -2.84 -7.43
N HIS A 24 4.24 -1.84 -7.48
CA HIS A 24 4.21 -0.78 -6.48
C HIS A 24 3.70 -1.28 -5.12
N THR A 25 2.72 -2.18 -5.10
CA THR A 25 2.25 -2.79 -3.84
C THR A 25 3.38 -3.54 -3.14
N ALA A 26 4.22 -4.27 -3.88
CA ALA A 26 5.39 -4.94 -3.29
C ALA A 26 6.39 -3.94 -2.66
N LEU A 27 6.57 -2.76 -3.27
CA LEU A 27 7.39 -1.69 -2.71
C LEU A 27 6.75 -1.05 -1.47
N MET A 28 5.43 -0.83 -1.49
CA MET A 28 4.67 -0.29 -0.34
C MET A 28 4.76 -1.22 0.87
N LEU A 29 4.64 -2.53 0.65
CA LEU A 29 4.81 -3.55 1.70
C LEU A 29 6.24 -3.54 2.27
N LYS A 30 7.27 -3.44 1.41
CA LYS A 30 8.68 -3.30 1.85
C LYS A 30 8.92 -2.01 2.65
N ALA A 31 8.19 -0.94 2.33
CA ALA A 31 8.23 0.32 3.06
C ALA A 31 7.41 0.29 4.37
N GLY A 32 6.78 -0.83 4.71
CA GLY A 32 6.00 -1.00 5.95
C GLY A 32 4.57 -0.47 5.88
N THR A 33 4.03 -0.23 4.67
CA THR A 33 2.63 0.17 4.51
C THR A 33 1.71 -1.01 4.79
N GLN A 34 0.67 -0.81 5.60
CA GLN A 34 -0.34 -1.84 5.88
C GLN A 34 -1.38 -1.92 4.75
N VAL A 35 -1.04 -2.64 3.67
CA VAL A 35 -1.99 -2.95 2.59
C VAL A 35 -2.88 -4.12 3.02
N VAL A 36 -4.19 -3.90 3.04
CA VAL A 36 -5.19 -4.88 3.54
C VAL A 36 -6.03 -5.53 2.45
N GLY A 37 -5.83 -5.12 1.19
CA GLY A 37 -6.52 -5.69 0.05
C GLY A 37 -6.21 -4.92 -1.24
N GLY A 38 -6.67 -5.45 -2.37
CA GLY A 38 -6.57 -4.79 -3.66
C GLY A 38 -7.45 -5.42 -4.71
#